data_AF-A0A7C8MBN4-F1
#
_entry.id   AF-A0A7C8MBN4-F1
#
_cell.length_a   1.000
_cell.length_b   1.000
_cell.length_c   1.000
_cell.angle_alpha   90.00
_cell.angle_beta   90.00
_cell.angle_gamma   90.00
#
_symmetry.space_group_name_H-M   'P 1'
#
loop_
_entity.id
_entity.type
_entity.pdbx_description
1 polymer ?
#
loop_
_entity_poly.entity_id
_entity_poly.type
_entity_poly.pdbx_seq_one_letter_code
_entity_poly.pdbx_strand_id
1 'polypeptide(L)'
;DDDPNGTDANAPPLSEREFVCMNDEYSECRTGQYSKDLSRKVISDHFGRNKACTREVSCWPLFCRKHYQRATYNADKWQLRKINLILRQFDVIESEHPGTTYNVCLKKSEEGRLNKFSRGIASGLSSEDAGAPVLPSNNKSFEAPIDVLRELEFGLGEKKTIDEVKATVTTILDMLNKGETKAVPSIEFLPQLPKKNAAPVTPKNKNKGTPTRVSAKGSVKKTTKK
;
A
#
# COMPACT_ATOMS: atom_id res chain seq x y z
N ASP A 1 -34.70 15.91 -7.09
CA ASP A 1 -34.66 15.78 -5.63
C ASP A 1 -33.31 15.24 -5.18
N ASP A 2 -32.30 16.10 -5.17
CA ASP A 2 -30.95 15.77 -4.70
C ASP A 2 -30.76 16.34 -3.29
N ASP A 3 -31.04 15.50 -2.28
CA ASP A 3 -30.70 15.81 -0.90
C ASP A 3 -29.16 15.81 -0.75
N PRO A 4 -28.53 16.93 -0.36
CA PRO A 4 -27.08 17.05 -0.23
C PRO A 4 -26.47 16.14 0.86
N ASN A 5 -27.30 15.54 1.73
CA ASN A 5 -26.88 14.58 2.75
C ASN A 5 -27.14 13.11 2.40
N GLY A 6 -27.88 12.83 1.32
CA GLY A 6 -28.04 11.49 0.73
C GLY A 6 -28.20 10.36 1.76
N THR A 7 -29.03 10.57 2.78
CA THR A 7 -29.35 9.56 3.78
C THR A 7 -30.43 8.63 3.24
N ASP A 8 -30.06 7.37 3.02
CA ASP A 8 -31.01 6.32 2.70
C ASP A 8 -31.83 5.97 3.96
N ALA A 9 -33.07 6.46 4.00
CA ALA A 9 -34.01 6.21 5.09
C ALA A 9 -34.42 4.73 5.20
N ASN A 10 -34.16 3.93 4.16
CA ASN A 10 -34.50 2.51 4.09
C ASN A 10 -33.26 1.62 3.99
N ALA A 11 -32.13 2.05 4.58
CA ALA A 11 -30.91 1.26 4.56
C ALA A 11 -31.15 -0.14 5.17
N PRO A 12 -30.76 -1.23 4.49
CA PRO A 12 -30.93 -2.58 5.02
C PRO A 12 -30.10 -2.77 6.31
N PRO A 13 -30.51 -3.67 7.21
CA PRO A 13 -29.74 -4.05 8.39
C PRO A 13 -28.30 -4.46 8.02
N LEU A 14 -27.34 -4.23 8.92
CA LEU A 14 -25.93 -4.57 8.67
C LEU A 14 -25.70 -6.03 8.27
N SER A 15 -26.50 -6.97 8.81
CA SER A 15 -26.46 -8.40 8.49
C SER A 15 -26.80 -8.73 7.04
N GLU A 16 -27.53 -7.84 6.35
CA GLU A 16 -27.95 -8.01 4.96
C GLU A 16 -27.02 -7.28 3.98
N ARG A 17 -26.02 -6.54 4.47
CA ARG A 17 -25.06 -5.82 3.64
C ARG A 17 -23.91 -6.73 3.25
N GLU A 18 -23.50 -6.67 1.98
CA GLU A 18 -22.33 -7.43 1.50
C GLU A 18 -21.01 -6.90 2.07
N PHE A 19 -20.98 -5.63 2.50
CA PHE A 19 -19.87 -5.05 3.25
C PHE A 19 -20.32 -3.92 4.18
N VAL A 20 -19.50 -3.63 5.19
CA VAL A 20 -19.67 -2.48 6.08
C VAL A 20 -18.65 -1.41 5.72
N CYS A 21 -19.13 -0.22 5.37
CA CYS A 21 -18.28 0.91 5.03
C CYS A 21 -17.64 1.50 6.28
N MET A 22 -16.31 1.44 6.39
CA MET A 22 -15.54 1.95 7.52
C MET A 22 -15.22 3.46 7.40
N ASN A 23 -16.10 4.25 6.77
CA ASN A 23 -15.88 5.70 6.61
C ASN A 23 -16.11 6.49 7.90
N ASP A 24 -16.86 5.95 8.83
CA ASP A 24 -17.01 6.52 10.15
C ASP A 24 -17.03 5.34 11.12
N GLU A 25 -16.29 5.46 12.21
CA GLU A 25 -16.27 4.43 13.25
C GLU A 25 -17.45 4.60 14.20
N TYR A 26 -18.06 5.79 14.23
CA TYR A 26 -19.11 6.17 15.16
C TYR A 26 -20.49 6.23 14.51
N SER A 27 -20.57 6.19 13.17
CA SER A 27 -21.84 6.24 12.45
C SER A 27 -21.95 5.20 11.35
N GLU A 28 -23.16 4.69 11.16
CA GLU A 28 -23.46 3.79 10.07
C GLU A 28 -23.48 4.54 8.74
N CYS A 29 -22.82 3.97 7.74
CA CYS A 29 -22.92 4.48 6.38
C CYS A 29 -24.36 4.36 5.87
N ARG A 30 -24.93 5.49 5.43
CA ARG A 30 -26.30 5.59 4.87
C ARG A 30 -26.33 6.05 3.42
N THR A 31 -25.27 5.78 2.66
CA THR A 31 -25.14 6.30 1.28
C THR A 31 -25.93 5.52 0.22
N GLY A 32 -26.64 4.45 0.61
CA GLY A 32 -27.29 3.51 -0.31
C GLY A 32 -26.33 2.60 -1.08
N GLN A 33 -25.07 2.47 -0.64
CA GLN A 33 -24.03 1.71 -1.35
C GLN A 33 -23.49 0.58 -0.47
N TYR A 34 -24.18 -0.56 -0.49
CA TYR A 34 -23.94 -1.69 0.42
C TYR A 34 -23.44 -2.97 -0.28
N SER A 35 -23.35 -2.94 -1.61
CA SER A 35 -22.83 -4.04 -2.43
C SER A 35 -21.32 -3.95 -2.62
N LYS A 36 -20.66 -5.10 -2.72
CA LYS A 36 -19.20 -5.21 -2.72
C LYS A 36 -18.55 -4.60 -3.96
N ASP A 37 -19.22 -4.57 -5.10
CA ASP A 37 -18.77 -3.91 -6.34
C ASP A 37 -18.64 -2.38 -6.20
N LEU A 38 -19.45 -1.78 -5.32
CA LEU A 38 -19.39 -0.37 -4.96
C LEU A 38 -18.41 -0.08 -3.83
N SER A 39 -17.75 -1.10 -3.28
CA SER A 39 -16.74 -0.96 -2.23
C SER A 39 -15.34 -0.65 -2.81
N ARG A 40 -14.47 -0.03 -2.01
CA ARG A 40 -13.10 0.30 -2.36
C ARG A 40 -12.18 -0.03 -1.18
N LYS A 41 -11.12 -0.81 -1.43
CA LYS A 41 -9.99 -0.95 -0.50
C LYS A 41 -9.23 0.36 -0.45
N VAL A 42 -9.07 0.92 0.74
CA VAL A 42 -8.60 2.31 0.89
C VAL A 42 -7.11 2.46 1.23
N ILE A 43 -6.50 1.45 1.83
CA ILE A 43 -5.08 1.48 2.26
C ILE A 43 -4.27 0.27 1.80
N SER A 44 -4.86 -0.65 1.02
CA SER A 44 -4.17 -1.90 0.68
C SER A 44 -2.91 -1.69 -0.15
N ASP A 45 -2.75 -0.55 -0.82
CA ASP A 45 -1.52 -0.20 -1.52
C ASP A 45 -0.33 0.04 -0.58
N HIS A 46 -0.56 0.48 0.67
CA HIS A 46 0.49 0.55 1.70
C HIS A 46 0.90 -0.82 2.24
N PHE A 47 0.18 -1.88 1.89
CA PHE A 47 0.55 -3.26 2.23
C PHE A 47 0.98 -4.06 1.00
N GLY A 48 1.03 -3.41 -0.17
CA GLY A 48 1.38 -4.06 -1.44
C GLY A 48 0.20 -4.76 -2.11
N ARG A 49 -0.95 -4.08 -2.29
CA ARG A 49 -2.24 -4.52 -2.89
C ARG A 49 -2.25 -5.72 -3.85
N ASN A 50 -1.24 -5.85 -4.73
CA ASN A 50 -1.16 -6.89 -5.78
C ASN A 50 -0.06 -7.93 -5.52
N LYS A 51 0.61 -7.86 -4.37
CA LYS A 51 1.72 -8.74 -3.99
C LYS A 51 1.19 -9.98 -3.29
N ALA A 52 1.90 -11.09 -3.48
CA ALA A 52 1.48 -12.40 -2.96
C ALA A 52 1.25 -12.39 -1.45
N CYS A 53 2.05 -11.64 -0.69
CA CYS A 53 1.92 -11.49 0.77
C CYS A 53 0.54 -11.00 1.23
N THR A 54 -0.15 -10.20 0.41
CA THR A 54 -1.47 -9.64 0.77
C THR A 54 -2.66 -10.54 0.43
N ARG A 55 -2.42 -11.69 -0.22
CA ARG A 55 -3.51 -12.61 -0.62
C ARG A 55 -4.16 -13.30 0.58
N GLU A 56 -3.39 -13.49 1.65
CA GLU A 56 -3.82 -14.19 2.86
C GLU A 56 -4.44 -13.25 3.91
N VAL A 57 -4.35 -11.93 3.71
CA VAL A 57 -5.03 -10.93 4.54
C VAL A 57 -6.49 -10.85 4.10
N SER A 58 -7.41 -11.34 4.94
CA SER A 58 -8.84 -11.45 4.63
C SER A 58 -9.57 -10.12 4.80
N CYS A 59 -9.28 -9.41 5.89
CA CYS A 59 -10.01 -8.22 6.27
C CYS A 59 -9.25 -6.95 5.85
N TRP A 60 -9.88 -6.16 4.98
CA TRP A 60 -9.40 -4.86 4.53
C TRP A 60 -10.44 -3.79 4.88
N PRO A 61 -10.04 -2.58 5.30
CA PRO A 61 -10.98 -1.49 5.44
C PRO A 61 -11.55 -1.14 4.07
N LEU A 62 -12.87 -1.24 3.97
CA LEU A 62 -13.63 -0.95 2.77
C LEU A 62 -14.42 0.33 2.98
N PHE A 63 -14.36 1.23 2.00
CA PHE A 63 -15.26 2.36 1.92
C PHE A 63 -16.23 2.15 0.76
N CYS A 64 -17.46 2.66 0.87
CA CYS A 64 -18.31 2.80 -0.31
C CYS A 64 -17.73 3.85 -1.28
N ARG A 65 -18.13 3.78 -2.54
CA ARG A 65 -17.62 4.67 -3.60
C ARG A 65 -17.81 6.16 -3.25
N LYS A 66 -18.98 6.54 -2.74
CA LYS A 66 -19.31 7.92 -2.35
C LYS A 66 -18.41 8.40 -1.20
N HIS A 67 -18.24 7.59 -0.14
CA HIS A 67 -17.38 7.97 0.98
C HIS A 67 -15.90 8.01 0.60
N TYR A 68 -15.43 7.10 -0.25
CA TYR A 68 -14.08 7.16 -0.77
C TYR A 68 -13.83 8.49 -1.51
N GLN A 69 -14.75 8.90 -2.37
CA GLN A 69 -14.66 10.17 -3.08
C GLN A 69 -14.67 11.37 -2.11
N ARG A 70 -15.64 11.43 -1.18
CA ARG A 70 -15.75 12.53 -0.22
C ARG A 70 -14.58 12.62 0.75
N ALA A 71 -14.04 11.48 1.19
CA ALA A 71 -12.89 11.45 2.08
C ALA A 71 -11.72 12.23 1.46
N THR A 72 -11.51 12.09 0.15
CA THR A 72 -10.42 12.77 -0.56
C THR A 72 -10.60 14.27 -0.77
N TYR A 73 -11.78 14.85 -0.48
CA TYR A 73 -12.02 16.30 -0.63
C TYR A 73 -11.27 17.13 0.40
N ASN A 74 -11.07 16.60 1.61
CA ASN A 74 -10.19 17.20 2.60
C ASN A 74 -8.92 16.36 2.69
N ALA A 75 -7.90 16.77 1.93
CA ALA A 75 -6.66 16.03 1.82
C ALA A 75 -6.00 15.79 3.19
N ASP A 76 -5.89 16.82 4.02
CA ASP A 76 -5.19 16.72 5.31
C ASP A 76 -5.89 15.76 6.26
N LYS A 77 -7.22 15.91 6.44
CA LYS A 77 -8.03 14.98 7.25
C LYS A 77 -7.94 13.56 6.69
N TRP A 78 -7.89 13.40 5.37
CA TRP A 78 -7.76 12.09 4.75
C TRP A 78 -6.43 11.42 5.08
N GLN A 79 -5.31 12.15 5.09
CA GLN A 79 -4.01 11.55 5.39
C GLN A 79 -3.92 11.10 6.85
N LEU A 80 -4.40 11.90 7.79
CA LEU A 80 -4.50 11.52 9.21
C LEU A 80 -5.37 10.28 9.39
N ARG A 81 -6.48 10.24 8.67
CA ARG A 81 -7.38 9.08 8.70
C ARG A 81 -6.75 7.84 8.10
N LYS A 82 -5.96 8.00 7.04
CA LYS A 82 -5.21 6.91 6.41
C LYS A 82 -4.21 6.29 7.37
N ILE A 83 -3.51 7.12 8.15
CA ILE A 83 -2.61 6.67 9.23
C ILE A 83 -3.35 5.78 10.22
N ASN A 84 -4.50 6.24 10.73
CA ASN A 84 -5.30 5.46 11.69
C ASN A 84 -5.74 4.11 11.11
N LEU A 85 -6.14 4.09 9.83
CA LEU A 85 -6.51 2.85 9.14
C LEU A 85 -5.32 1.90 8.97
N ILE A 86 -4.12 2.42 8.69
CA ILE A 86 -2.89 1.62 8.60
C ILE A 86 -2.55 1.01 9.97
N LEU A 87 -2.58 1.82 11.04
CA LEU A 87 -2.32 1.34 12.41
C LEU A 87 -3.30 0.22 12.80
N ARG A 88 -4.59 0.44 12.58
CA ARG A 88 -5.63 -0.57 12.84
C ARG A 88 -5.45 -1.83 11.99
N GLN A 89 -4.99 -1.68 10.75
CA GLN A 89 -4.74 -2.82 9.87
C GLN A 89 -3.60 -3.71 10.38
N PHE A 90 -2.59 -3.15 11.04
CA PHE A 90 -1.58 -3.97 11.73
C PHE A 90 -2.21 -4.82 12.82
N ASP A 91 -3.10 -4.25 13.65
CA ASP A 91 -3.79 -5.01 14.71
C ASP A 91 -4.65 -6.15 14.13
N VAL A 92 -5.33 -5.88 13.02
CA VAL A 92 -6.10 -6.91 12.31
C VAL A 92 -5.19 -8.02 11.79
N ILE A 93 -4.07 -7.68 11.15
CA ILE A 93 -3.13 -8.67 10.63
C ILE A 93 -2.52 -9.49 11.76
N GLU A 94 -2.14 -8.87 12.86
CA GLU A 94 -1.56 -9.55 14.02
C GLU A 94 -2.58 -10.45 14.72
N SER A 95 -3.85 -10.03 14.80
CA SER A 95 -4.92 -10.87 15.30
C SER A 95 -5.21 -12.07 14.40
N GLU A 96 -5.15 -11.91 13.07
CA GLU A 96 -5.36 -13.01 12.11
C GLU A 96 -4.13 -13.94 12.04
N HIS A 97 -2.93 -13.38 12.16
CA HIS A 97 -1.64 -14.04 11.96
C HIS A 97 -0.60 -13.58 13.02
N PRO A 98 -0.71 -14.06 14.27
CA PRO A 98 0.19 -13.62 15.34
C PRO A 98 1.67 -13.87 15.05
N GLY A 99 2.53 -12.91 15.36
CA GLY A 99 3.95 -12.94 15.07
C GLY A 99 4.28 -12.58 13.62
N THR A 100 3.42 -11.82 12.94
CA THR A 100 3.71 -11.32 11.60
C THR A 100 4.87 -10.33 11.66
N THR A 101 5.84 -10.49 10.77
CA THR A 101 6.91 -9.50 10.55
C THR A 101 6.69 -8.78 9.23
N TYR A 102 7.38 -7.67 9.00
CA TYR A 102 7.15 -6.83 7.84
C TYR A 102 8.45 -6.48 7.13
N ASN A 103 8.43 -6.54 5.80
CA ASN A 103 9.45 -5.90 4.99
C ASN A 103 8.95 -4.50 4.64
N VAL A 104 9.62 -3.49 5.17
CA VAL A 104 9.27 -2.07 5.00
C VAL A 104 10.14 -1.48 3.91
N CYS A 105 9.52 -0.98 2.85
CA CYS A 105 10.24 -0.40 1.72
C CYS A 105 9.49 0.79 1.14
N LEU A 106 10.24 1.72 0.56
CA LEU A 106 9.66 2.76 -0.30
C LEU A 106 9.26 2.14 -1.65
N LYS A 107 8.24 2.72 -2.30
CA LYS A 107 7.98 2.42 -3.72
C LYS A 107 9.18 2.87 -4.55
N LYS A 108 9.41 2.18 -5.67
CA LYS A 108 10.57 2.40 -6.55
C LYS A 108 10.85 3.86 -6.92
N SER A 109 9.81 4.69 -7.03
CA SER A 109 9.97 6.13 -7.32
C SER A 109 10.66 6.88 -6.17
N GLU A 110 10.18 6.70 -4.93
CA GLU A 110 10.76 7.34 -3.74
C GLU A 110 12.11 6.70 -3.38
N GLU A 111 12.23 5.38 -3.51
CA GLU A 111 13.50 4.66 -3.33
C GLU A 111 14.58 5.17 -4.30
N GLY A 112 14.22 5.40 -5.57
CA GLY A 112 15.12 5.97 -6.57
C GLY A 112 15.56 7.39 -6.23
N ARG A 113 14.66 8.22 -5.69
CA ARG A 113 14.97 9.58 -5.23
C ARG A 113 15.91 9.57 -4.03
N LEU A 114 15.63 8.75 -3.01
CA LEU A 114 16.49 8.60 -1.85
C LEU A 114 17.88 8.11 -2.24
N ASN A 115 17.97 7.06 -3.07
CA ASN A 115 19.25 6.54 -3.56
C ASN A 115 20.06 7.58 -4.35
N LYS A 116 19.40 8.41 -5.17
CA LYS A 116 20.07 9.47 -5.93
C LYS A 116 20.64 10.54 -4.99
N PHE A 117 19.88 10.93 -3.97
CA PHE A 117 20.36 11.84 -2.93
C PHE A 117 21.56 11.26 -2.19
N SER A 118 21.46 10.03 -1.67
CA SER A 118 22.52 9.37 -0.91
C SER A 118 23.81 9.22 -1.71
N ARG A 119 23.72 8.97 -3.03
CA ARG A 119 24.90 8.96 -3.93
C ARG A 119 25.53 10.33 -4.08
N GLY A 120 24.74 11.41 -4.12
CA GLY A 120 25.25 12.78 -4.15
C GLY A 120 26.06 13.09 -2.90
N ILE A 121 25.51 12.78 -1.72
CA ILE A 121 26.19 12.94 -0.43
C ILE A 121 27.47 12.10 -0.38
N ALA A 122 27.41 10.83 -0.79
CA ALA A 122 28.58 9.95 -0.83
C ALA A 122 29.68 10.43 -1.81
N SER A 123 29.31 11.23 -2.81
CA SER A 123 30.24 11.85 -3.76
C SER A 123 30.84 13.17 -3.25
N GLY A 124 30.52 13.57 -2.00
CA GLY A 124 31.02 14.79 -1.37
C GLY A 124 30.22 16.05 -1.67
N LEU A 125 29.02 15.94 -2.26
CA LEU A 125 28.13 17.08 -2.45
C LEU A 125 27.54 17.55 -1.11
N SER A 126 27.22 18.84 -1.03
CA SER A 126 26.40 19.40 0.05
C SER A 126 24.99 18.81 0.04
N SER A 127 24.26 18.95 1.16
CA SER A 127 22.88 18.48 1.25
C SER A 127 21.97 19.22 0.25
N GLU A 128 22.23 20.50 0.03
CA GLU A 128 21.53 21.35 -0.91
C GLU A 128 21.76 20.88 -2.36
N ASP A 129 23.02 20.64 -2.74
CA ASP A 129 23.37 20.21 -4.10
C ASP A 129 22.89 18.79 -4.40
N ALA A 130 22.95 17.88 -3.43
CA ALA A 130 22.41 16.53 -3.54
C ALA A 130 20.87 16.53 -3.58
N GLY A 131 20.22 17.50 -2.92
CA GLY A 131 18.77 17.66 -2.83
C GLY A 131 18.12 18.28 -4.07
N ALA A 132 18.78 19.24 -4.71
CA ALA A 132 18.29 19.92 -5.92
C ALA A 132 17.75 18.97 -7.02
N PRO A 133 18.44 17.87 -7.39
CA PRO A 133 17.98 17.00 -8.47
C PRO A 133 16.91 15.96 -8.05
N VAL A 134 16.44 15.98 -6.80
CA VAL A 134 15.40 15.08 -6.25
C VAL A 134 14.22 15.84 -5.64
N LEU A 135 14.12 17.16 -5.86
CA LEU A 135 12.99 17.96 -5.41
C LEU A 135 11.65 17.39 -5.91
N PRO A 136 10.58 17.45 -5.09
CA PRO A 136 9.25 17.00 -5.49
C PRO A 136 8.76 17.69 -6.77
N SER A 137 8.21 16.90 -7.68
CA SER A 137 7.66 17.38 -8.96
C SER A 137 6.14 17.55 -8.91
N ASN A 138 5.64 18.64 -9.50
CA ASN A 138 4.20 18.94 -9.52
C ASN A 138 3.41 18.16 -10.59
N ASN A 139 4.08 17.44 -11.49
CA ASN A 139 3.49 16.77 -12.65
C ASN A 139 3.31 15.26 -12.47
N LYS A 140 3.66 14.72 -11.30
CA LYS A 140 3.55 13.29 -10.97
C LYS A 140 2.68 13.07 -9.73
N SER A 141 2.49 11.81 -9.40
CA SER A 141 2.01 11.40 -8.07
C SER A 141 2.84 12.07 -6.97
N PHE A 142 2.21 12.28 -5.81
CA PHE A 142 2.87 12.87 -4.64
C PHE A 142 4.25 12.25 -4.37
N GLU A 143 5.25 13.14 -4.27
CA GLU A 143 6.64 12.84 -3.92
C GLU A 143 6.93 13.53 -2.58
N ALA A 144 7.37 12.77 -1.57
CA ALA A 144 7.65 13.34 -0.25
C ALA A 144 8.94 14.19 -0.29
N PRO A 145 9.07 15.22 0.56
CA PRO A 145 10.34 15.92 0.74
C PRO A 145 11.48 14.95 1.06
N ILE A 146 12.70 15.27 0.60
CA ILE A 146 13.83 14.33 0.73
C ILE A 146 14.18 14.08 2.21
N ASP A 147 14.06 15.09 3.06
CA ASP A 147 14.33 14.97 4.50
C ASP A 147 13.35 14.01 5.18
N VAL A 148 12.08 14.02 4.75
CA VAL A 148 11.07 13.03 5.21
C VAL A 148 11.50 11.62 4.81
N LEU A 149 11.99 11.41 3.59
CA LEU A 149 12.45 10.10 3.16
C LEU A 149 13.70 9.62 3.90
N ARG A 150 14.62 10.53 4.24
CA ARG A 150 15.81 10.22 5.04
C ARG A 150 15.45 9.83 6.46
N GLU A 151 14.53 10.56 7.08
CA GLU A 151 14.08 10.23 8.44
C GLU A 151 13.38 8.86 8.47
N LEU A 152 12.64 8.50 7.41
CA LEU A 152 12.01 7.18 7.31
C LEU A 152 13.01 6.04 7.03
N GLU A 153 14.25 6.32 6.64
CA GLU A 153 15.27 5.30 6.32
C GLU A 153 15.50 4.34 7.49
N PHE A 154 15.46 4.83 8.73
CA PHE A 154 15.59 4.02 9.95
C PHE A 154 14.46 3.00 10.13
N GLY A 155 13.27 3.32 9.62
CA GLY A 155 12.10 2.44 9.64
C GLY A 155 12.10 1.38 8.53
N LEU A 156 12.94 1.53 7.50
CA LEU A 156 13.01 0.60 6.38
C LEU A 156 13.76 -0.68 6.75
N GLY A 157 13.56 -1.73 5.94
CA GLY A 157 14.29 -2.99 6.04
C GLY A 157 13.40 -4.22 6.17
N GLU A 158 14.02 -5.36 6.41
CA GLU A 158 13.33 -6.65 6.50
C GLU A 158 13.00 -7.02 7.94
N LYS A 159 12.01 -7.90 8.11
CA LYS A 159 11.66 -8.54 9.39
C LYS A 159 11.34 -7.57 10.54
N LYS A 160 10.81 -6.39 10.23
CA LYS A 160 10.33 -5.44 11.23
C LYS A 160 9.17 -6.04 12.00
N THR A 161 9.19 -5.89 13.32
CA THR A 161 8.11 -6.28 14.23
C THR A 161 6.92 -5.32 14.11
N ILE A 162 5.77 -5.70 14.68
CA ILE A 162 4.59 -4.83 14.72
C ILE A 162 4.89 -3.48 15.40
N ASP A 163 5.69 -3.49 16.47
CA ASP A 163 6.03 -2.28 17.22
C ASP A 163 6.91 -1.35 16.39
N GLU A 164 7.88 -1.89 15.66
CA GLU A 164 8.74 -1.10 14.76
C GLU A 164 7.98 -0.47 13.60
N VAL A 165 7.04 -1.20 12.98
CA VAL A 165 6.23 -0.63 11.89
C VAL A 165 5.22 0.40 12.40
N LYS A 166 4.64 0.18 13.59
CA LYS A 166 3.79 1.19 14.25
C LYS A 166 4.58 2.44 14.63
N ALA A 167 5.81 2.29 15.12
CA ALA A 167 6.70 3.42 15.38
C ALA A 167 6.99 4.20 14.10
N THR A 168 7.30 3.50 13.00
CA THR A 168 7.51 4.13 11.68
C THR A 168 6.27 4.93 11.22
N VAL A 169 5.07 4.37 11.39
CA VAL A 169 3.82 5.07 11.05
C VAL A 169 3.55 6.25 11.98
N THR A 170 3.92 6.15 13.25
CA THR A 170 3.82 7.26 14.23
C THR A 170 4.77 8.40 13.85
N THR A 171 5.99 8.10 13.40
CA THR A 171 6.90 9.12 12.84
C THR A 171 6.26 9.86 11.66
N ILE A 172 5.57 9.14 10.76
CA ILE A 172 4.85 9.78 9.64
C ILE A 172 3.70 10.66 10.14
N LEU A 173 2.99 10.24 11.19
CA LEU A 173 1.94 11.04 11.82
C LEU A 173 2.49 12.35 12.37
N ASP A 174 3.62 12.30 13.05
CA ASP A 174 4.27 13.50 13.60
C ASP A 174 4.71 14.45 12.49
N MET A 175 5.29 13.94 11.40
CA MET A 175 5.66 14.73 10.23
C MET A 175 4.44 15.40 9.56
N LEU A 176 3.31 14.69 9.48
CA LEU A 176 2.05 15.26 8.97
C LEU A 176 1.55 16.40 9.88
N ASN A 177 1.55 16.19 11.20
CA ASN A 177 1.10 17.18 12.17
C ASN A 177 1.99 18.43 12.20
N LYS A 178 3.30 18.26 11.99
CA LYS A 178 4.28 19.36 11.89
C LYS A 178 4.28 20.03 10.52
N GLY A 179 3.56 19.49 9.53
CA GLY A 179 3.53 20.01 8.16
C GLY A 179 4.81 19.74 7.36
N GLU A 180 5.67 18.83 7.81
CA GLU A 180 6.89 18.41 7.13
C GLU A 180 6.58 17.61 5.85
N THR A 181 5.44 16.92 5.83
CA THR A 181 4.88 16.27 4.64
C THR A 181 3.40 16.57 4.49
N LYS A 182 2.90 16.61 3.24
CA LYS A 182 1.48 16.83 2.93
C LYS A 182 0.67 15.54 2.84
N ALA A 183 1.34 14.40 2.69
CA ALA A 183 0.69 13.10 2.56
C ALA A 183 1.57 11.98 3.09
N VAL A 184 0.93 10.84 3.38
CA VAL A 184 1.65 9.61 3.72
C VAL A 184 2.60 9.30 2.54
N PRO A 185 3.92 9.23 2.78
CA PRO A 185 4.88 8.90 1.73
C PRO A 185 4.54 7.56 1.07
N SER A 186 5.08 7.33 -0.12
CA SER A 186 4.86 6.06 -0.83
C SER A 186 5.69 4.93 -0.22
N ILE A 187 5.35 4.55 1.02
CA ILE A 187 5.92 3.47 1.82
C ILE A 187 4.99 2.24 1.79
N GLU A 188 5.58 1.06 1.75
CA GLU A 188 4.90 -0.23 1.80
C GLU A 188 5.38 -1.04 3.02
N PHE A 189 4.44 -1.57 3.79
CA PHE A 189 4.63 -2.49 4.90
C PHE A 189 4.21 -3.89 4.45
N LEU A 190 5.13 -4.66 3.88
CA LEU A 190 4.84 -5.93 3.24
C LEU A 190 4.82 -7.07 4.27
N PRO A 191 3.65 -7.62 4.64
CA PRO A 191 3.58 -8.63 5.69
C PRO A 191 4.28 -9.93 5.28
N GLN A 192 5.02 -10.51 6.22
CA GLN A 192 5.66 -11.82 6.14
C GLN A 192 4.95 -12.71 7.16
N LEU A 193 3.85 -13.32 6.72
CA LEU A 193 3.00 -14.12 7.59
C LEU A 193 3.76 -15.38 8.04
N PRO A 194 3.61 -15.80 9.32
CA PRO A 194 4.15 -17.07 9.78
C PRO A 194 3.60 -18.20 8.91
N LYS A 195 4.48 -19.10 8.46
CA LYS A 195 4.02 -20.30 7.76
C LYS A 195 3.13 -21.08 8.73
N LYS A 196 1.84 -21.24 8.41
CA LYS A 196 1.00 -22.27 9.06
C LYS A 196 1.79 -23.57 9.00
N ASN A 197 2.04 -24.19 10.16
CA ASN A 197 2.82 -25.42 10.29
C ASN A 197 2.46 -26.39 9.16
N ALA A 198 3.26 -26.37 8.10
CA ALA A 198 3.17 -27.38 7.07
C ALA A 198 3.80 -28.60 7.70
N ALA A 199 3.03 -29.69 7.82
CA ALA A 199 3.61 -31.01 8.02
C ALA A 199 4.80 -31.16 7.05
N PRO A 200 5.92 -31.79 7.48
CA PRO A 200 7.15 -31.80 6.71
C PRO A 200 6.89 -32.29 5.28
N VAL A 201 6.92 -31.36 4.33
CA VAL A 201 6.80 -31.69 2.92
C VAL A 201 8.16 -32.23 2.52
N THR A 202 8.25 -33.55 2.34
CA THR A 202 9.41 -34.20 1.76
C THR A 202 9.80 -33.49 0.46
N PRO A 203 11.08 -33.17 0.24
CA PRO A 203 11.50 -32.44 -0.95
C PRO A 203 11.23 -33.29 -2.19
N LYS A 204 10.20 -32.93 -2.96
CA LYS A 204 9.99 -33.47 -4.31
C LYS A 204 11.05 -32.86 -5.22
N ASN A 205 12.06 -33.67 -5.50
CA ASN A 205 13.13 -33.41 -6.45
C ASN A 205 12.52 -33.07 -7.82
N LYS A 206 12.48 -31.78 -8.20
CA LYS A 206 12.02 -31.34 -9.53
C LYS A 206 13.21 -31.26 -10.48
N ASN A 207 13.73 -32.42 -10.86
CA ASN A 207 14.40 -32.55 -12.14
C ASN A 207 13.34 -32.87 -13.20
N LYS A 208 12.88 -31.85 -13.93
CA LYS A 208 12.21 -32.04 -15.22
C LYS A 208 12.59 -30.88 -16.13
N GLY A 209 13.43 -31.21 -17.10
CA GLY A 209 13.86 -30.32 -18.17
C GLY A 209 12.67 -29.73 -18.91
N THR A 210 12.83 -28.47 -19.28
CA THR A 210 11.90 -27.67 -20.07
C THR A 210 11.77 -28.26 -21.48
N PRO A 211 10.57 -28.68 -21.96
CA PRO A 211 10.36 -28.85 -23.38
C PRO A 211 10.04 -27.48 -23.99
N THR A 212 10.87 -27.08 -24.94
CA THR A 212 10.68 -25.91 -25.80
C THR A 212 9.36 -26.04 -26.57
N ARG A 213 8.40 -25.17 -26.25
CA ARG A 213 7.11 -25.06 -26.95
C ARG A 213 7.31 -24.27 -28.25
N VAL A 214 7.75 -24.94 -29.32
CA VAL A 214 7.65 -24.44 -30.70
C VAL A 214 6.23 -24.66 -31.21
N SER A 215 5.52 -23.56 -31.49
CA SER A 215 4.18 -23.59 -32.09
C SER A 215 4.28 -23.85 -33.59
N ALA A 216 3.67 -24.94 -34.05
CA ALA A 216 3.54 -25.28 -35.46
C ALA A 216 2.42 -24.45 -36.10
N LYS A 217 2.78 -23.30 -36.71
CA LYS A 217 2.05 -22.63 -37.81
C LYS A 217 2.82 -21.37 -38.22
N GLY A 218 3.46 -21.39 -39.39
CA GLY A 218 4.11 -20.20 -39.97
C GLY A 218 5.42 -20.47 -40.69
N SER A 219 5.49 -21.52 -41.52
CA SER A 219 6.62 -21.79 -42.39
C SER A 219 6.58 -20.87 -43.62
N VAL A 220 7.31 -19.75 -43.58
CA VAL A 220 7.67 -18.99 -44.79
C VAL A 220 9.11 -19.33 -45.15
N LYS A 221 9.30 -20.15 -46.19
CA LYS A 221 10.61 -20.46 -46.78
C LYS A 221 11.16 -19.20 -47.46
N LYS A 222 12.27 -18.65 -46.97
CA LYS A 222 13.12 -17.73 -47.74
C LYS A 222 14.02 -18.54 -48.67
N THR A 223 13.82 -18.37 -49.97
CA THR A 223 14.68 -18.84 -51.05
C THR A 223 15.99 -18.05 -51.04
N THR A 224 17.11 -18.76 -50.99
CA THR A 224 18.46 -18.24 -51.26
C THR A 224 18.63 -18.05 -52.77
N LYS A 225 18.95 -16.83 -53.20
CA LYS A 225 19.52 -16.57 -54.53
C LYS A 225 21.04 -16.54 -54.40
N LYS A 226 21.69 -17.22 -55.34
CA LYS A 226 23.12 -17.10 -55.68
C LYS A 226 23.46 -15.67 -56.08
#